data_AF-A0AA91TJW2-F1
#
_entry.id   AF-A0AA91TJW2-F1
#
_cell.length_a   1.000
_cell.length_b   1.000
_cell.length_c   1.000
_cell.angle_alpha   90.00
_cell.angle_beta   90.00
_cell.angle_gamma   90.00
#
_symmetry.space_group_name_H-M   'P 1'
#
loop_
_entity.id
_entity.type
_entity.pdbx_description
1 polymer ?
#
loop_
_entity_poly.entity_id
_entity_poly.type
_entity_poly.pdbx_seq_one_letter_code
_entity_poly.pdbx_strand_id
1 'polypeptide(L)'
;MRDYTKVMAIAMLLLSISHLAMANCGTTDYSGNTGRLYDMVTYVLTMCSYVAQLMYAIATLLSFYCAINIYIKMQTGEDGFAKSVLILIGSLIFLGCATFIFPSFFGFQYGVTDHLW
;
A
#
# COMPACT_ATOMS: atom_id res chain seq x y z
N MET A 1 -18.20 -25.34 -12.99
CA MET A 1 -18.77 -25.21 -11.61
C MET A 1 -17.68 -25.19 -10.54
N ARG A 2 -16.71 -26.11 -10.56
CA ARG A 2 -15.61 -26.18 -9.57
C ARG A 2 -14.71 -24.93 -9.54
N ASP A 3 -14.49 -24.29 -10.70
CA ASP A 3 -13.65 -23.09 -10.79
C ASP A 3 -14.33 -21.85 -10.16
N TYR A 4 -15.64 -21.69 -10.36
CA TYR A 4 -16.42 -20.64 -9.71
C TYR A 4 -16.47 -20.81 -8.19
N THR A 5 -16.51 -22.04 -7.69
CA THR A 5 -16.42 -22.33 -6.25
C THR A 5 -15.05 -21.97 -5.67
N LYS A 6 -13.97 -22.17 -6.43
CA LYS A 6 -12.60 -21.80 -6.03
C LYS A 6 -12.43 -20.27 -6.01
N VAL A 7 -12.94 -19.58 -7.03
CA VAL A 7 -12.94 -18.11 -7.09
C VAL A 7 -13.77 -17.51 -5.95
N MET A 8 -14.94 -18.07 -5.66
CA MET A 8 -15.77 -17.62 -4.54
C MET A 8 -15.12 -17.86 -3.18
N ALA A 9 -14.42 -18.99 -3.00
CA ALA A 9 -13.66 -19.27 -1.77
C ALA A 9 -12.48 -18.31 -1.57
N ILE A 10 -11.75 -17.96 -2.65
CA ILE A 10 -10.66 -16.96 -2.58
C ILE A 10 -11.23 -15.58 -2.26
N ALA A 11 -12.36 -15.18 -2.87
CA ALA A 11 -13.00 -13.91 -2.57
C ALA A 11 -13.46 -13.80 -1.11
N MET A 12 -14.04 -14.87 -0.56
CA MET A 12 -14.43 -14.92 0.87
C MET A 12 -13.21 -14.88 1.81
N LEU A 13 -12.11 -15.54 1.45
CA LEU A 13 -10.86 -15.48 2.21
C LEU A 13 -10.27 -14.06 2.21
N LEU A 14 -10.28 -13.38 1.06
CA LEU A 14 -9.82 -11.99 0.94
C LEU A 14 -10.68 -11.02 1.75
N LEU A 15 -12.02 -11.19 1.75
CA LEU A 15 -12.95 -10.42 2.59
C LEU A 15 -12.71 -10.63 4.10
N SER A 16 -12.28 -11.83 4.49
CA SER A 16 -11.99 -12.17 5.89
C SER A 16 -10.76 -11.46 6.43
N ILE A 17 -9.76 -11.19 5.56
CA ILE A 17 -8.53 -10.48 5.93
C ILE A 17 -8.80 -8.99 6.17
N SER A 18 -9.80 -8.41 5.50
CA SER A 18 -10.19 -7.00 5.64
C SER A 18 -10.63 -6.60 7.05
N HIS A 19 -11.15 -7.53 7.85
CA HIS A 19 -11.58 -7.26 9.24
C HIS A 19 -10.41 -6.89 10.17
N LEU A 20 -9.19 -7.32 9.87
CA LEU A 20 -8.00 -6.95 10.65
C LEU A 20 -7.56 -5.49 10.43
N ALA A 21 -8.10 -4.83 9.40
CA ALA A 21 -7.79 -3.45 9.03
C ALA A 21 -8.88 -2.44 9.44
N MET A 22 -9.73 -2.77 10.42
CA MET A 22 -10.64 -1.79 11.01
C MET A 22 -9.83 -0.74 11.78
N ALA A 23 -9.69 0.45 11.20
CA ALA A 23 -9.24 1.62 11.92
C ALA A 23 -10.28 1.95 13.00
N ASN A 24 -9.91 1.82 14.28
CA ASN A 24 -10.65 2.43 15.37
C ASN A 24 -10.54 3.95 15.18
N CYS A 25 -11.47 4.55 14.44
CA CYS A 25 -11.52 5.99 14.20
C CYS A 25 -11.83 6.66 15.55
N GLY A 26 -10.80 7.27 16.13
CA GLY A 26 -10.75 7.68 17.53
C GLY A 26 -11.91 8.56 17.96
N THR A 27 -12.53 8.19 19.08
CA THR A 27 -13.22 9.14 19.94
C THR A 27 -12.14 10.03 20.57
N THR A 28 -12.27 11.35 20.42
CA THR A 28 -11.33 12.30 20.99
C THR A 28 -11.72 12.58 22.43
N ASP A 29 -11.07 11.92 23.38
CA ASP A 29 -11.25 12.17 24.80
C ASP A 29 -10.26 13.26 25.26
N TYR A 30 -10.78 14.48 25.41
CA TYR A 30 -10.03 15.67 25.83
C TYR A 30 -9.80 15.76 27.34
N SER A 31 -10.15 14.73 28.13
CA SER A 31 -10.07 14.78 29.60
C SER A 31 -8.65 14.60 30.17
N GLY A 32 -7.65 14.26 29.33
CA GLY A 32 -6.28 14.06 29.75
C GLY A 32 -5.35 15.24 29.41
N ASN A 33 -4.31 15.39 30.23
CA ASN A 33 -3.26 16.42 30.12
C ASN A 33 -2.40 16.29 28.83
N THR A 34 -1.23 16.92 28.79
CA THR A 34 -0.29 16.91 27.65
C THR A 34 0.06 15.52 27.09
N GLY A 35 -0.10 14.45 27.88
CA GLY A 35 0.10 13.07 27.41
C GLY A 35 -0.85 12.64 26.30
N ARG A 36 -2.09 13.18 26.24
CA ARG A 36 -3.04 12.82 25.17
C ARG A 36 -2.74 13.50 23.85
N LEU A 37 -2.07 14.65 23.87
CA LEU A 37 -1.61 15.30 22.64
C LEU A 37 -0.51 14.47 21.97
N TYR A 38 0.38 13.87 22.77
CA TYR A 38 1.37 12.91 22.27
C TYR A 38 0.69 11.69 21.64
N ASP A 39 -0.31 11.10 22.31
CA ASP A 39 -1.05 9.94 21.79
C ASP A 39 -1.79 10.24 20.47
N MET A 40 -2.31 11.46 20.30
CA MET A 40 -2.95 11.87 19.04
C MET A 40 -1.93 11.99 17.90
N VAL A 41 -0.74 12.55 18.16
CA VAL A 41 0.32 12.66 17.17
C VAL A 41 0.83 11.28 16.76
N THR A 42 1.08 10.38 17.72
CA THR A 42 1.54 9.01 17.44
C THR A 42 0.49 8.21 16.69
N TYR A 43 -0.80 8.38 17.00
CA TYR A 43 -1.90 7.77 16.26
C TYR A 43 -1.92 8.22 14.79
N VAL A 44 -1.83 9.53 14.52
CA VAL A 44 -1.79 10.06 13.15
C VAL A 44 -0.56 9.55 12.38
N LEU A 45 0.60 9.54 13.03
CA LEU A 45 1.84 9.02 12.45
C LEU A 45 1.70 7.53 12.06
N THR A 46 1.06 6.74 12.93
CA THR A 46 0.80 5.32 12.69
C THR A 46 -0.15 5.10 11.51
N MET A 47 -1.24 5.87 11.43
CA MET A 47 -2.18 5.81 10.31
C MET A 47 -1.52 6.21 8.99
N CYS A 48 -0.64 7.19 9.02
CA CYS A 48 0.17 7.57 7.88
C CYS A 48 1.06 6.41 7.38
N SER A 49 1.74 5.72 8.29
CA SER A 49 2.56 4.54 7.96
C SER A 49 1.74 3.41 7.35
N TYR A 50 0.50 3.19 7.81
CA TYR A 50 -0.40 2.21 7.18
C TYR A 50 -0.80 2.61 5.75
N VAL A 51 -1.05 3.91 5.50
CA VAL A 51 -1.33 4.41 4.15
C VAL A 51 -0.11 4.20 3.23
N ALA A 52 1.11 4.42 3.72
CA ALA A 52 2.34 4.12 2.96
C ALA A 52 2.40 2.65 2.55
N GLN A 53 2.15 1.74 3.50
CA GLN A 53 2.12 0.30 3.28
C GLN A 53 1.10 -0.12 2.23
N LEU A 54 -0.10 0.47 2.28
CA LEU A 54 -1.14 0.24 1.28
C LEU A 54 -0.67 0.70 -0.12
N MET A 55 -0.01 1.86 -0.21
CA MET A 55 0.53 2.38 -1.47
C MET A 55 1.62 1.49 -2.07
N TYR A 56 2.54 0.96 -1.25
CA TYR A 56 3.52 -0.02 -1.75
C TYR A 56 2.86 -1.29 -2.27
N ALA A 57 1.85 -1.81 -1.56
CA ALA A 57 1.14 -3.01 -1.98
C ALA A 57 0.47 -2.80 -3.34
N ILE A 58 -0.27 -1.70 -3.51
CA ILE A 58 -0.95 -1.37 -4.77
C ILE A 58 0.06 -1.12 -5.90
N ALA A 59 1.14 -0.38 -5.63
CA ALA A 59 2.20 -0.12 -6.60
C ALA A 59 2.86 -1.42 -7.10
N THR A 60 3.11 -2.36 -6.19
CA THR A 60 3.72 -3.66 -6.50
C THR A 60 2.78 -4.52 -7.34
N LEU A 61 1.49 -4.57 -6.99
CA LEU A 61 0.48 -5.30 -7.76
C LEU A 61 0.33 -4.73 -9.18
N LEU A 62 0.34 -3.40 -9.32
CA LEU A 62 0.29 -2.74 -10.62
C LEU A 62 1.51 -3.07 -11.48
N SER A 63 2.72 -3.08 -10.88
CA SER A 63 3.96 -3.44 -11.57
C SER A 63 3.90 -4.89 -12.09
N PHE A 64 3.44 -5.82 -11.25
CA PHE A 64 3.29 -7.22 -11.62
C PHE A 64 2.28 -7.43 -12.76
N TYR A 65 1.12 -6.75 -12.67
CA TYR A 65 0.13 -6.77 -13.74
C TYR A 65 0.71 -6.27 -15.06
N CYS A 66 1.46 -5.16 -15.04
CA CYS A 66 2.07 -4.60 -16.25
C CYS A 66 3.14 -5.54 -16.83
N ALA A 67 3.96 -6.17 -16.00
CA ALA A 67 4.98 -7.11 -16.44
C ALA A 67 4.38 -8.31 -17.19
N ILE A 68 3.29 -8.89 -16.68
CA ILE A 68 2.57 -9.99 -17.36
C ILE A 68 1.96 -9.51 -18.69
N ASN A 69 1.31 -8.35 -18.68
CA ASN A 69 0.70 -7.79 -19.90
C ASN A 69 1.75 -7.49 -20.98
N ILE A 70 2.92 -7.01 -20.59
CA ILE A 70 4.05 -6.80 -21.50
C ILE A 70 4.47 -8.12 -22.13
N TYR A 71 4.67 -9.17 -21.31
CA TYR A 71 5.05 -10.49 -21.82
C TYR A 71 4.06 -11.00 -22.87
N ILE A 72 2.75 -10.94 -22.57
CA ILE A 72 1.72 -11.40 -23.50
C ILE A 72 1.74 -10.58 -24.79
N LYS A 73 1.73 -9.23 -24.68
CA LYS A 73 1.69 -8.33 -25.84
C LYS A 73 2.92 -8.39 -26.73
N MET A 74 4.10 -8.63 -26.14
CA MET A 74 5.33 -8.86 -26.90
C MET A 74 5.25 -10.14 -27.74
N GLN A 75 4.56 -11.18 -27.27
CA GLN A 75 4.45 -12.47 -27.96
C GLN A 75 3.33 -12.47 -29.02
N THR A 76 2.25 -11.74 -28.81
CA THR A 76 1.12 -11.65 -29.75
C THR A 76 1.30 -10.61 -30.85
N GLY A 77 2.34 -9.76 -30.76
CA GLY A 77 2.55 -8.65 -31.69
C GLY A 77 1.42 -7.62 -31.65
N GLU A 78 0.68 -7.55 -30.54
CA GLU A 78 -0.48 -6.70 -30.38
C GLU A 78 -0.08 -5.23 -30.14
N ASP A 79 -0.79 -4.31 -30.79
CA ASP A 79 -0.63 -2.88 -30.57
C ASP A 79 -1.04 -2.51 -29.13
N GLY A 80 -0.14 -1.86 -28.40
CA GLY A 80 -0.35 -1.49 -27.00
C GLY A 80 0.73 -1.97 -26.03
N PHE A 81 1.80 -2.58 -26.54
CA PHE A 81 3.03 -2.86 -25.79
C PHE A 81 3.59 -1.60 -25.11
N ALA A 82 3.76 -0.51 -25.86
CA ALA A 82 4.34 0.73 -25.34
C ALA A 82 3.54 1.34 -24.17
N LYS A 83 2.21 1.24 -24.20
CA LYS A 83 1.34 1.70 -23.11
C LYS A 83 1.59 0.92 -21.82
N SER A 84 1.72 -0.41 -21.93
CA SER A 84 2.00 -1.26 -20.77
C SER A 84 3.40 -0.98 -20.20
N VAL A 85 4.40 -0.67 -21.04
CA VAL A 85 5.74 -0.25 -20.59
C VAL A 85 5.72 1.08 -19.87
N LEU A 86 5.00 2.08 -20.39
CA LEU A 86 4.89 3.39 -19.73
C LEU A 86 4.25 3.29 -18.35
N ILE A 87 3.22 2.46 -18.20
CA ILE A 87 2.57 2.23 -16.90
C ILE A 87 3.52 1.49 -15.95
N LEU A 88 4.32 0.54 -16.43
CA LEU A 88 5.35 -0.13 -15.63
C LEU A 88 6.37 0.87 -15.07
N ILE A 89 6.89 1.76 -15.92
CA ILE A 89 7.85 2.80 -15.51
C ILE A 89 7.23 3.73 -14.46
N GLY A 90 6.00 4.19 -14.69
CA GLY A 90 5.26 5.03 -13.74
C GLY A 90 5.05 4.35 -12.39
N SER A 91 4.70 3.05 -12.39
CA SER A 91 4.56 2.24 -11.18
C SER A 91 5.86 2.11 -10.40
N LEU A 92 7.00 1.90 -11.08
CA LEU A 92 8.31 1.77 -10.43
C LEU A 92 8.80 3.10 -9.84
N ILE A 93 8.60 4.21 -10.55
CA ILE A 93 8.89 5.55 -10.02
C ILE A 93 8.01 5.85 -8.82
N PHE A 94 6.71 5.55 -8.91
CA PHE A 94 5.77 5.73 -7.80
C PHE A 94 6.16 4.91 -6.58
N LEU A 95 6.59 3.65 -6.77
CA LEU A 95 7.12 2.80 -5.70
C LEU A 95 8.36 3.45 -5.03
N GLY A 96 9.31 3.95 -5.83
CA GLY A 96 10.49 4.66 -5.30
C GLY A 96 10.14 5.94 -4.53
N CYS A 97 9.22 6.76 -5.06
CA CYS A 97 8.74 7.97 -4.39
C CYS A 97 8.02 7.63 -3.07
N ALA A 98 7.17 6.60 -3.08
CA ALA A 98 6.56 6.10 -1.87
C ALA A 98 7.65 5.69 -0.87
N THR A 99 8.75 5.07 -1.30
CA THR A 99 9.84 4.64 -0.40
C THR A 99 10.52 5.83 0.23
N PHE A 100 11.04 6.77 -0.54
CA PHE A 100 11.93 7.79 0.04
C PHE A 100 11.20 9.05 0.49
N ILE A 101 10.24 9.52 -0.31
CA ILE A 101 9.64 10.84 -0.14
C ILE A 101 8.50 10.80 0.88
N PHE A 102 7.66 9.76 0.83
CA PHE A 102 6.48 9.70 1.70
C PHE A 102 6.86 9.71 3.19
N PRO A 103 7.83 8.92 3.68
CA PRO A 103 8.17 8.94 5.10
C PRO A 103 9.00 10.16 5.50
N SER A 104 9.81 10.69 4.58
CA SER A 104 10.53 11.95 4.79
C SER A 104 9.59 13.13 5.03
N PHE A 105 8.39 13.14 4.42
CA PHE A 105 7.36 14.16 4.65
C PHE A 105 6.89 14.20 6.12
N PHE A 106 6.99 13.08 6.84
CA PHE A 106 6.61 12.95 8.24
C PHE A 106 7.82 12.88 9.18
N GLY A 107 9.03 13.15 8.68
CA GLY A 107 10.25 13.17 9.48
C GLY A 107 10.87 11.80 9.77
N PHE A 108 10.42 10.72 9.13
CA PHE A 108 11.04 9.41 9.27
C PHE A 108 12.33 9.33 8.44
N GLN A 109 13.44 8.90 9.06
CA GLN A 109 14.71 8.65 8.37
C GLN A 109 14.89 7.16 8.07
N TYR A 110 15.22 6.85 6.82
CA TYR A 110 15.64 5.52 6.42
C TYR A 110 17.12 5.30 6.80
N GLY A 111 17.41 4.36 7.71
CA GLY A 111 18.78 3.82 7.88
C GLY A 111 19.39 3.75 9.30
N VAL A 112 18.69 4.11 10.37
CA VAL A 112 19.16 3.93 11.76
C VAL A 112 17.95 3.60 12.64
N THR A 113 17.80 2.33 13.02
CA THR A 113 16.76 1.85 13.95
C THR A 113 17.39 1.61 15.32
N ASP A 114 17.75 2.68 16.01
CA ASP A 114 18.23 2.62 17.40
C ASP A 114 17.58 3.71 18.26
N HIS A 115 16.29 3.93 18.05
CA HIS A 115 15.44 4.52 19.06
C HIS A 115 14.04 3.99 18.87
N LEU A 116 13.82 2.86 19.56
CA LEU A 116 12.55 2.42 20.10
C LEU A 116 11.62 3.61 20.40
N TRP A 117 10.73 3.91 19.47
CA TRP A 117 9.34 4.32 19.68
C TRP A 117 8.53 3.87 18.46
#